data_AF-A0AAP2GW29-F1
#
_entry.id   AF-A0AAP2GW29-F1
#
_cell.length_a   1.000
_cell.length_b   1.000
_cell.length_c   1.000
_cell.angle_alpha   90.00
_cell.angle_beta   90.00
_cell.angle_gamma   90.00
#
_symmetry.space_group_name_H-M   'P 1'
#
loop_
_entity.id
_entity.type
_entity.pdbx_description
1 polymer ?
#
loop_
_entity_poly.entity_id
_entity_poly.type
_entity_poly.pdbx_seq_one_letter_code
_entity_poly.pdbx_strand_id
1 'polypeptide(L)'
;MKKINWTNGVVIAAALAITLSSCKEDESVKNAADTDGISIQLNAPAANGRRSAATPEKAARVYVLDGKDTVYRQSLVKATDRIAFHGAPDKLYSLVVKADAFRKVVKTFTLAALRNELKGRVLNINLEPALTFVTNGQDEIQISLGATDADLSIDWGDGSPIEVTNCGCYLTHLYDGPGYYFVSVTGDLNDIESLGFYYSYGNLADITLDHVPNLLNFGNAFAISPTYIDFSNNSLLQTLELSASKTRYVTVPVDNDLLNVRMFLDSGFSAASLNNVIHRVYMASLAENRTGGQMYLSQQPFGSVFIAPISNTAKDELRVLRDSLAWEVWPDQF
;
A
#
# COMPACT_ATOMS: atom_id res chain seq x y z
N MET A 1 28.83 -39.14 -45.91
CA MET A 1 28.42 -37.95 -45.12
C MET A 1 27.22 -38.33 -44.26
N LYS A 2 27.42 -38.49 -42.94
CA LYS A 2 26.36 -38.68 -41.94
C LYS A 2 25.75 -37.31 -41.64
N LYS A 3 24.43 -37.14 -41.79
CA LYS A 3 23.70 -35.98 -41.28
C LYS A 3 23.02 -36.39 -39.98
N ILE A 4 23.28 -35.61 -38.93
CA ILE A 4 22.75 -35.76 -37.58
C ILE A 4 21.43 -34.98 -37.50
N ASN A 5 20.43 -35.63 -36.91
CA ASN A 5 19.12 -35.08 -36.55
C ASN A 5 19.23 -34.05 -35.41
N TRP A 6 18.38 -33.02 -35.47
CA TRP A 6 17.88 -32.33 -34.28
C TRP A 6 16.35 -32.31 -34.36
N THR A 7 15.72 -33.08 -33.48
CA THR A 7 14.29 -33.12 -33.24
C THR A 7 13.86 -31.91 -32.40
N ASN A 8 12.84 -31.21 -32.89
CA ASN A 8 12.11 -30.17 -32.16
C ASN A 8 11.39 -30.78 -30.94
N GLY A 9 11.83 -30.44 -29.73
CA GLY A 9 11.07 -30.66 -28.51
C GLY A 9 10.08 -29.52 -28.32
N VAL A 10 8.80 -29.79 -28.56
CA VAL A 10 7.69 -28.91 -28.18
C VAL A 10 7.52 -29.04 -26.66
N VAL A 11 7.89 -28.00 -25.91
CA VAL A 11 7.52 -27.86 -24.49
C VAL A 11 6.17 -27.16 -24.46
N ILE A 12 5.11 -27.92 -24.22
CA ILE A 12 3.80 -27.37 -23.88
C ILE A 12 3.89 -26.93 -22.41
N ALA A 13 4.18 -25.65 -22.19
CA ALA A 13 3.99 -25.03 -20.88
C ALA A 13 2.48 -24.84 -20.66
N ALA A 14 1.89 -25.73 -19.87
CA ALA A 14 0.54 -25.53 -19.35
C ALA A 14 0.57 -24.38 -18.33
N ALA A 15 0.20 -23.18 -18.77
CA ALA A 15 -0.05 -22.06 -17.88
C ALA A 15 -1.31 -22.38 -17.05
N LEU A 16 -1.11 -22.73 -15.78
CA LEU A 16 -2.18 -22.82 -14.80
C LEU A 16 -2.61 -21.40 -14.43
N ALA A 17 -3.50 -20.82 -15.24
CA ALA A 17 -4.19 -19.59 -14.88
C ALA A 17 -5.10 -19.89 -13.68
N ILE A 18 -4.76 -19.35 -12.50
CA ILE A 18 -5.72 -19.22 -11.41
C ILE A 18 -6.72 -18.16 -11.85
N THR A 19 -7.79 -18.60 -12.50
CA THR A 19 -8.98 -17.78 -12.71
C THR A 19 -9.56 -17.52 -11.33
N LEU A 20 -9.47 -16.26 -10.87
CA LEU A 20 -10.35 -15.73 -9.84
C LEU A 20 -11.78 -15.87 -10.37
N SER A 21 -12.41 -17.01 -10.08
CA SER A 21 -13.83 -17.24 -10.31
C SER A 21 -14.57 -16.13 -9.58
N SER A 22 -15.34 -15.34 -10.33
CA SER A 22 -16.23 -14.34 -9.79
C SER A 22 -17.25 -15.04 -8.89
N CYS A 23 -17.00 -15.08 -7.58
CA CYS A 23 -18.01 -15.43 -6.60
C CYS A 23 -19.11 -14.38 -6.71
N LYS A 24 -20.28 -14.80 -7.22
CA LYS A 24 -21.51 -14.04 -7.10
C LYS A 24 -21.73 -13.71 -5.63
N GLU A 25 -21.92 -12.43 -5.33
CA GLU A 25 -22.41 -11.97 -4.05
C GLU A 25 -23.83 -12.49 -3.86
N ASP A 26 -23.97 -13.55 -3.08
CA ASP A 26 -25.27 -14.05 -2.65
C ASP A 26 -25.63 -13.32 -1.34
N GLU A 27 -26.41 -12.23 -1.47
CA GLU A 27 -26.92 -11.40 -0.35
C GLU A 27 -27.98 -12.10 0.52
N SER A 28 -28.05 -13.44 0.52
CA SER A 28 -29.11 -14.20 1.20
C SER A 28 -28.69 -14.81 2.54
N VAL A 29 -28.22 -13.98 3.49
CA VAL A 29 -28.17 -14.39 4.91
C VAL A 29 -28.89 -13.35 5.78
N LYS A 30 -30.22 -13.47 5.84
CA LYS A 30 -31.05 -12.73 6.80
C LYS A 30 -31.31 -13.59 8.04
N ASN A 31 -30.80 -13.11 9.18
CA ASN A 31 -31.35 -13.22 10.53
C ASN A 31 -31.82 -14.61 11.02
N ALA A 32 -30.88 -15.45 11.43
CA ALA A 32 -31.11 -16.37 12.54
C ALA A 32 -30.73 -15.66 13.84
N ALA A 33 -31.72 -15.18 14.58
CA ALA A 33 -31.52 -14.82 15.97
C ALA A 33 -31.25 -16.13 16.74
N ASP A 34 -30.18 -16.15 17.54
CA ASP A 34 -29.80 -17.22 18.48
C ASP A 34 -28.76 -18.27 18.03
N THR A 35 -27.77 -17.87 17.22
CA THR A 35 -26.65 -18.76 16.84
C THR A 35 -25.30 -18.22 17.33
N ASP A 36 -24.79 -18.76 18.45
CA ASP A 36 -23.46 -19.38 18.61
C ASP A 36 -22.20 -18.70 17.97
N GLY A 37 -22.24 -17.38 17.76
CA GLY A 37 -21.20 -16.58 17.12
C GLY A 37 -20.05 -16.19 18.05
N ILE A 38 -18.90 -15.83 17.46
CA ILE A 38 -17.73 -15.32 18.19
C ILE A 38 -17.73 -13.80 18.10
N SER A 39 -17.81 -13.10 19.22
CA SER A 39 -17.63 -11.65 19.20
C SER A 39 -16.14 -11.31 19.05
N ILE A 40 -15.79 -10.43 18.12
CA ILE A 40 -14.44 -9.90 17.95
C ILE A 40 -14.43 -8.42 18.34
N GLN A 41 -13.39 -8.00 19.02
CA GLN A 41 -13.10 -6.59 19.25
C GLN A 41 -11.71 -6.31 18.71
N LEU A 42 -11.62 -5.32 17.85
CA LEU A 42 -10.36 -4.83 17.35
C LEU A 42 -9.91 -3.67 18.24
N ASN A 43 -8.73 -3.82 18.80
CA ASN A 43 -8.04 -2.73 19.48
C ASN A 43 -6.94 -2.25 18.53
N ALA A 44 -7.26 -1.22 17.75
CA ALA A 44 -6.26 -0.48 17.00
C ALA A 44 -5.79 0.70 17.87
N PRO A 45 -4.48 0.95 18.00
CA PRO A 45 -4.03 2.23 18.51
C PRO A 45 -4.63 3.35 17.65
N ALA A 46 -5.00 4.46 18.29
CA ALA A 46 -5.51 5.61 17.55
C ALA A 46 -4.47 6.02 16.49
N ALA A 47 -4.88 6.11 15.22
CA ALA A 47 -4.01 6.66 14.20
C ALA A 47 -3.67 8.10 14.59
N ASN A 48 -2.37 8.43 14.64
CA ASN A 48 -1.88 9.76 14.97
C ASN A 48 -2.18 10.73 13.81
N GLY A 49 -3.42 11.17 13.62
CA GLY A 49 -3.70 12.10 12.53
C GLY A 49 -5.15 12.48 12.30
N ARG A 50 -5.38 13.77 12.00
CA ARG A 50 -6.65 14.32 11.49
C ARG A 50 -6.95 13.73 10.11
N ARG A 51 -7.71 12.64 10.03
CA ARG A 51 -8.11 12.08 8.73
C ARG A 51 -9.18 12.93 8.05
N SER A 52 -8.96 13.22 6.77
CA SER A 52 -9.92 13.86 5.87
C SER A 52 -11.14 12.97 5.66
N ALA A 53 -12.34 13.55 5.67
CA ALA A 53 -13.63 12.87 5.55
C ALA A 53 -13.90 12.21 4.18
N ALA A 54 -12.94 12.24 3.25
CA ALA A 54 -13.12 11.78 1.87
C ALA A 54 -12.67 10.33 1.61
N THR A 55 -11.97 9.69 2.54
CA THR A 55 -11.58 8.28 2.38
C THR A 55 -12.61 7.41 3.10
N PRO A 56 -13.26 6.44 2.43
CA PRO A 56 -14.12 5.49 3.13
C PRO A 56 -13.31 4.91 4.29
N GLU A 57 -13.90 4.93 5.49
CA GLU A 57 -13.29 4.42 6.71
C GLU A 57 -12.57 3.10 6.36
N LYS A 58 -11.24 3.08 6.51
CA LYS A 58 -10.39 1.94 6.12
C LYS A 58 -10.74 0.75 7.02
N ALA A 59 -11.84 0.10 6.70
CA ALA A 59 -12.45 -0.95 7.47
C ALA A 59 -11.49 -2.13 7.52
N ALA A 60 -11.20 -2.62 8.73
CA ALA A 60 -10.52 -3.89 8.86
C ALA A 60 -11.37 -4.98 8.22
N ARG A 61 -10.74 -5.91 7.50
CA ARG A 61 -11.39 -7.07 6.90
C ARG A 61 -11.01 -8.30 7.68
N VAL A 62 -12.02 -9.03 8.12
CA VAL A 62 -11.86 -10.32 8.79
C VAL A 62 -12.21 -11.42 7.81
N TYR A 63 -11.39 -12.47 7.83
CA TYR A 63 -11.60 -13.70 7.10
C TYR A 63 -11.47 -14.88 8.08
N VAL A 64 -12.30 -15.90 7.92
CA VAL A 64 -12.04 -17.23 8.49
C VAL A 64 -11.73 -18.16 7.33
N LEU A 65 -10.59 -18.83 7.42
CA LEU A 65 -10.09 -19.74 6.40
C LEU A 65 -10.14 -21.18 6.89
N ASP A 66 -10.48 -22.07 5.98
CA ASP A 66 -10.42 -23.53 6.09
C ASP A 66 -9.35 -24.01 5.10
N GLY A 67 -8.13 -24.21 5.60
CA GLY A 67 -6.97 -24.32 4.72
C GLY A 67 -6.77 -23.04 3.90
N LYS A 68 -6.95 -23.12 2.58
CA LYS A 68 -6.85 -21.96 1.66
C LYS A 68 -8.21 -21.35 1.32
N ASP A 69 -9.31 -22.02 1.69
CA ASP A 69 -10.65 -21.60 1.32
C ASP A 69 -11.19 -20.58 2.31
N THR A 70 -11.71 -19.46 1.80
CA THR A 70 -12.39 -18.46 2.65
C THR A 70 -13.80 -18.93 2.93
N VAL A 71 -14.07 -19.32 4.17
CA VAL A 71 -15.40 -19.79 4.63
C VAL A 71 -16.22 -18.69 5.31
N TYR A 72 -15.58 -17.58 5.65
CA TYR A 72 -16.24 -16.39 6.18
C TYR A 72 -15.48 -15.13 5.80
N ARG A 73 -16.19 -14.05 5.51
CA ARG A 73 -15.61 -12.71 5.34
C ARG A 73 -16.54 -11.63 5.88
N GLN A 74 -15.99 -10.62 6.53
CA GLN A 74 -16.72 -9.44 6.96
C GLN A 74 -15.80 -8.21 6.94
N SER A 75 -16.33 -7.07 6.52
CA SER A 75 -15.71 -5.75 6.75
C SER A 75 -16.19 -5.22 8.10
N LEU A 76 -15.25 -4.80 8.94
CA LEU A 76 -15.52 -4.25 10.26
C LEU A 76 -15.53 -2.73 10.17
N VAL A 77 -16.68 -2.15 10.49
CA VAL A 77 -16.93 -0.70 10.43
C VAL A 77 -16.89 -0.06 11.82
N LYS A 78 -16.77 -0.87 12.89
CA LYS A 78 -16.70 -0.38 14.26
C LYS A 78 -15.56 -1.06 15.02
N ALA A 79 -15.11 -0.44 16.10
CA ALA A 79 -14.10 -1.01 17.00
C ALA A 79 -14.52 -2.39 17.56
N THR A 80 -15.82 -2.63 17.71
CA THR A 80 -16.38 -3.93 18.11
C THR A 80 -17.43 -4.36 17.11
N ASP A 81 -17.18 -5.48 16.45
CA ASP A 81 -18.11 -6.10 15.50
C ASP A 81 -18.25 -7.59 15.84
N ARG A 82 -19.48 -8.09 15.84
CA ARG A 82 -19.72 -9.51 16.06
C ARG A 82 -19.55 -10.26 14.75
N ILE A 83 -18.70 -11.29 14.76
CA ILE A 83 -18.64 -12.24 13.66
C ILE A 83 -19.47 -13.48 14.02
N ALA A 84 -20.29 -13.94 13.07
CA ALA A 84 -21.04 -15.17 13.24
C ALA A 84 -20.62 -16.13 12.13
N PHE A 85 -19.94 -17.20 12.51
CA PHE A 85 -19.42 -18.21 11.58
C PHE A 85 -19.84 -19.60 12.07
N HIS A 86 -20.30 -20.42 11.14
CA HIS A 86 -20.66 -21.82 11.36
C HIS A 86 -19.53 -22.73 10.86
N GLY A 87 -18.89 -23.45 11.78
CA GLY A 87 -17.83 -24.40 11.47
C GLY A 87 -17.94 -25.67 12.31
N ALA A 88 -17.26 -26.74 11.89
CA ALA A 88 -17.16 -27.96 12.67
C ALA A 88 -16.33 -27.69 13.95
N PRO A 89 -16.77 -28.16 15.13
CA PRO A 89 -16.17 -27.78 16.43
C PRO A 89 -14.68 -28.11 16.52
N ASP A 90 -14.28 -29.27 16.01
CA ASP A 90 -12.92 -29.80 16.14
C ASP A 90 -12.04 -29.55 14.91
N LYS A 91 -12.58 -28.86 13.89
CA LYS A 91 -11.82 -28.52 12.69
C LYS A 91 -10.91 -27.33 12.95
N LEU A 92 -9.72 -27.35 12.36
CA LEU A 92 -8.76 -26.26 12.43
C LEU A 92 -9.12 -25.17 11.40
N TYR A 93 -9.18 -23.93 11.88
CA TYR A 93 -9.43 -22.73 11.09
C TYR A 93 -8.32 -21.69 11.31
N SER A 94 -8.21 -20.74 10.39
CA SER A 94 -7.37 -19.55 10.53
C SER A 94 -8.23 -18.30 10.51
N LEU A 95 -8.21 -17.52 11.59
CA LEU A 95 -8.72 -16.16 11.60
C LEU A 95 -7.65 -15.24 11.02
N VAL A 96 -7.99 -14.53 9.94
CA VAL A 96 -7.11 -13.53 9.32
C VAL A 96 -7.75 -12.16 9.45
N VAL A 97 -7.05 -11.22 10.06
CA VAL A 97 -7.45 -9.82 10.11
C VAL A 97 -6.48 -9.00 9.29
N LYS A 98 -6.99 -8.25 8.33
CA LYS A 98 -6.24 -7.31 7.50
C LYS A 98 -6.82 -5.92 7.71
N ALA A 99 -5.99 -4.96 8.04
CA ALA A 99 -6.37 -3.55 8.04
C ALA A 99 -5.23 -2.77 7.41
N ASP A 100 -5.57 -1.76 6.62
CA ASP A 100 -4.58 -0.87 6.01
C ASP A 100 -3.74 -0.23 7.12
N ALA A 101 -2.42 -0.13 6.88
CA ALA A 101 -1.46 0.37 7.87
C ALA A 101 -1.28 -0.49 9.13
N PHE A 102 -1.81 -1.71 9.17
CA PHE A 102 -1.58 -2.62 10.29
C PHE A 102 -1.05 -3.95 9.82
N ARG A 103 -0.24 -4.57 10.68
CA ARG A 103 0.26 -5.92 10.46
C ARG A 103 -0.92 -6.88 10.31
N LYS A 104 -0.81 -7.77 9.33
CA LYS A 104 -1.76 -8.88 9.14
C LYS A 104 -1.72 -9.79 10.37
N VAL A 105 -2.85 -9.97 11.04
CA VAL A 105 -2.97 -10.91 12.15
C VAL A 105 -3.49 -12.24 11.63
N VAL A 106 -2.81 -13.33 11.99
CA VAL A 106 -3.27 -14.70 11.72
C VAL A 106 -3.31 -15.47 13.04
N LYS A 107 -4.50 -15.96 13.44
CA LYS A 107 -4.68 -16.84 14.61
C LYS A 107 -5.30 -18.16 14.15
N THR A 108 -4.61 -19.26 14.38
CA THR A 108 -5.17 -20.61 14.16
C THR A 108 -5.95 -21.06 15.39
N PHE A 109 -7.08 -21.73 15.18
CA PHE A 109 -7.94 -22.21 16.26
C PHE A 109 -8.84 -23.36 15.82
N THR A 110 -9.29 -24.19 16.75
CA THR A 110 -10.52 -24.97 16.58
C THR A 110 -11.67 -24.23 17.23
N LEU A 111 -12.88 -24.37 16.69
CA LEU A 111 -14.05 -23.64 17.19
C LEU A 111 -14.36 -24.02 18.65
N ALA A 112 -14.22 -25.31 19.01
CA ALA A 112 -14.37 -25.80 20.38
C ALA A 112 -13.34 -25.16 21.33
N ALA A 113 -12.06 -25.12 20.95
CA ALA A 113 -11.01 -24.52 21.77
C ALA A 113 -11.21 -23.02 21.97
N LEU A 114 -11.52 -22.29 20.89
CA LEU A 114 -11.73 -20.84 20.97
C LEU A 114 -12.96 -20.49 21.83
N ARG A 115 -14.06 -21.25 21.72
CA ARG A 115 -15.24 -21.08 22.59
C ARG A 115 -14.89 -21.28 24.06
N ASN A 116 -14.14 -22.33 24.36
CA ASN A 116 -13.69 -22.62 25.72
C ASN A 116 -12.70 -21.57 26.27
N GLU A 117 -11.83 -21.01 25.42
CA GLU A 117 -10.93 -19.89 25.77
C GLU A 117 -11.73 -18.62 26.14
N LEU A 118 -12.72 -18.29 25.30
CA LEU A 118 -13.48 -17.06 25.43
C LEU A 118 -14.51 -17.13 26.56
N LYS A 119 -15.19 -18.28 26.77
CA LYS A 119 -16.29 -18.43 27.74
C LYS A 119 -17.34 -17.31 27.61
N GLY A 120 -17.71 -16.99 26.37
CA GLY A 120 -18.62 -15.88 26.05
C GLY A 120 -18.00 -14.47 26.07
N ARG A 121 -16.70 -14.34 26.40
CA ARG A 121 -15.97 -13.06 26.27
C ARG A 121 -15.63 -12.76 24.81
N VAL A 122 -15.24 -11.52 24.58
CA VAL A 122 -14.86 -11.03 23.26
C VAL A 122 -13.41 -11.42 22.96
N LEU A 123 -13.14 -11.87 21.73
CA LEU A 123 -11.79 -12.07 21.24
C LEU A 123 -11.17 -10.69 20.95
N ASN A 124 -10.24 -10.27 21.80
CA ASN A 124 -9.49 -9.04 21.61
C ASN A 124 -8.34 -9.29 20.62
N ILE A 125 -8.30 -8.48 19.56
CA ILE A 125 -7.24 -8.50 18.56
C ILE A 125 -6.58 -7.13 18.58
N ASN A 126 -5.33 -7.10 19.02
CA ASN A 126 -4.55 -5.88 19.01
C ASN A 126 -3.88 -5.77 17.64
N LEU A 127 -4.15 -4.68 16.93
CA LEU A 127 -3.51 -4.41 15.65
C LEU A 127 -2.21 -3.66 15.89
N GLU A 128 -1.11 -4.19 15.35
CA GLU A 128 0.21 -3.58 15.41
C GLU A 128 0.36 -2.64 14.20
N PRO A 129 0.67 -1.35 14.40
CA PRO A 129 0.97 -0.42 13.31
C PRO A 129 2.05 -0.97 12.38
N ALA A 130 1.88 -0.76 11.08
CA ALA A 130 2.80 -1.25 10.06
C ALA A 130 2.87 -0.29 8.87
N LEU A 131 4.04 -0.23 8.24
CA LEU A 131 4.13 0.09 6.81
C LEU A 131 3.63 -1.13 6.05
N THR A 132 2.59 -0.97 5.23
CA THR A 132 2.01 -2.10 4.48
C THR A 132 2.00 -1.82 3.00
N PHE A 133 2.28 -2.83 2.19
CA PHE A 133 2.12 -2.74 0.74
C PHE A 133 1.79 -4.10 0.14
N VAL A 134 1.21 -4.07 -1.06
CA VAL A 134 0.94 -5.28 -1.85
C VAL A 134 1.90 -5.32 -3.01
N THR A 135 2.69 -6.38 -3.11
CA THR A 135 3.55 -6.63 -4.27
C THR A 135 2.97 -7.74 -5.15
N ASN A 136 3.23 -7.67 -6.46
CA ASN A 136 3.08 -8.85 -7.34
C ASN A 136 4.46 -9.49 -7.51
N GLY A 137 4.75 -10.48 -6.68
CA GLY A 137 5.97 -11.28 -6.79
C GLY A 137 5.83 -12.20 -7.99
N GLN A 138 6.68 -12.05 -9.01
CA GLN A 138 6.84 -13.06 -10.05
C GLN A 138 8.08 -13.93 -9.81
N ASP A 139 9.11 -13.33 -9.22
CA ASP A 139 10.31 -13.99 -8.70
C ASP A 139 10.80 -13.18 -7.49
N GLU A 140 11.66 -12.18 -7.72
CA GLU A 140 12.31 -11.36 -6.70
C GLU A 140 11.64 -9.98 -6.54
N ILE A 141 11.48 -9.52 -5.31
CA ILE A 141 11.21 -8.13 -4.98
C ILE A 141 12.43 -7.47 -4.35
N GLN A 142 12.70 -6.22 -4.74
CA GLN A 142 13.63 -5.35 -4.03
C GLN A 142 12.91 -4.12 -3.47
N ILE A 143 13.17 -3.81 -2.19
CA ILE A 143 12.75 -2.55 -1.55
C ILE A 143 13.97 -1.87 -0.95
N SER A 144 14.00 -0.54 -1.01
CA SER A 144 14.96 0.29 -0.29
C SER A 144 14.25 0.91 0.90
N LEU A 145 14.70 0.55 2.10
CA LEU A 145 14.27 1.19 3.34
C LEU A 145 15.45 1.99 3.84
N GLY A 146 15.33 3.31 3.92
CA GLY A 146 16.31 4.15 4.60
C GLY A 146 15.85 4.44 6.02
N ALA A 147 16.53 3.83 6.98
CA ALA A 147 16.30 4.04 8.40
C ALA A 147 17.64 4.05 9.16
N THR A 148 17.73 4.81 10.25
CA THR A 148 18.94 4.91 11.06
C THR A 148 18.71 4.20 12.40
N ASP A 149 19.48 3.15 12.69
CA ASP A 149 19.43 2.39 13.96
C ASP A 149 18.02 1.91 14.36
N ALA A 150 17.24 1.45 13.38
CA ALA A 150 15.83 1.08 13.55
C ALA A 150 15.64 -0.44 13.62
N ASP A 151 15.05 -0.98 14.68
CA ASP A 151 14.72 -2.41 14.78
C ASP A 151 13.43 -2.70 14.00
N LEU A 152 13.58 -3.20 12.77
CA LEU A 152 12.47 -3.48 11.86
C LEU A 152 12.26 -4.98 11.65
N SER A 153 10.99 -5.39 11.56
CA SER A 153 10.57 -6.75 11.25
C SER A 153 9.70 -6.77 9.98
N ILE A 154 10.03 -7.65 9.02
CA ILE A 154 9.34 -7.75 7.74
C ILE A 154 8.64 -9.11 7.62
N ASP A 155 7.32 -9.10 7.44
CA ASP A 155 6.52 -10.24 6.99
C ASP A 155 6.27 -10.09 5.49
N TRP A 156 6.92 -10.91 4.67
CA TRP A 156 6.79 -10.91 3.20
C TRP A 156 5.44 -11.43 2.70
N GLY A 157 4.63 -12.01 3.59
CA GLY A 157 3.25 -12.36 3.29
C GLY A 157 3.03 -13.72 2.64
N ASP A 158 4.10 -14.47 2.37
CA ASP A 158 4.08 -15.81 1.75
C ASP A 158 4.24 -16.96 2.76
N GLY A 159 4.46 -16.64 4.05
CA GLY A 159 4.68 -17.62 5.11
C GLY A 159 6.15 -17.96 5.36
N SER A 160 7.08 -17.30 4.69
CA SER A 160 8.50 -17.32 5.03
C SER A 160 8.74 -16.80 6.46
N PRO A 161 9.87 -17.17 7.10
CA PRO A 161 10.25 -16.60 8.39
C PRO A 161 10.31 -15.07 8.34
N ILE A 162 9.91 -14.42 9.44
CA ILE A 162 10.04 -12.97 9.59
C ILE A 162 11.51 -12.58 9.46
N GLU A 163 11.79 -11.65 8.56
CA GLU A 163 13.10 -11.05 8.39
C GLU A 163 13.26 -9.88 9.36
N VAL A 164 14.43 -9.75 9.97
CA VAL A 164 14.72 -8.68 10.93
C VAL A 164 15.94 -7.92 10.45
N THR A 165 15.87 -6.59 10.45
CA THR A 165 16.97 -5.70 10.09
C THR A 165 17.06 -4.55 11.08
N ASN A 166 18.27 -4.03 11.28
CA ASN A 166 18.55 -2.90 12.17
C ASN A 166 19.04 -1.64 11.43
N CYS A 167 19.03 -1.67 10.10
CA CYS A 167 19.61 -0.61 9.29
C CYS A 167 18.81 -0.32 8.02
N GLY A 168 18.99 0.90 7.51
CA GLY A 168 18.54 1.29 6.20
C GLY A 168 19.31 0.53 5.12
N CYS A 169 18.65 -0.39 4.44
CA CYS A 169 19.26 -1.26 3.44
C CYS A 169 18.33 -1.54 2.26
N TYR A 170 18.92 -2.11 1.22
CA TYR A 170 18.17 -2.77 0.16
C TYR A 170 17.82 -4.18 0.64
N LEU A 171 16.54 -4.45 0.78
CA LEU A 171 16.02 -5.77 1.12
C LEU A 171 15.57 -6.46 -0.16
N THR A 172 15.90 -7.74 -0.29
CA THR A 172 15.53 -8.57 -1.43
C THR A 172 14.82 -9.82 -0.93
N HIS A 173 13.70 -10.17 -1.55
CA HIS A 173 12.96 -11.38 -1.22
C HIS A 173 12.53 -12.14 -2.45
N LEU A 174 12.69 -13.47 -2.42
CA LEU A 174 12.33 -14.36 -3.51
C LEU A 174 11.05 -15.12 -3.13
N TYR A 175 10.00 -14.96 -3.94
CA TYR A 175 8.76 -15.71 -3.77
C TYR A 175 8.83 -17.06 -4.48
N ASP A 176 8.23 -18.09 -3.88
CA ASP A 176 8.17 -19.45 -4.45
C ASP A 176 7.34 -19.53 -5.75
N GLY A 177 6.57 -18.51 -6.08
CA GLY A 177 5.79 -18.47 -7.31
C GLY A 177 5.11 -17.13 -7.56
N PRO A 178 4.45 -16.99 -8.72
CA PRO A 178 3.77 -15.76 -9.08
C PRO A 178 2.54 -15.52 -8.19
N GLY A 179 2.37 -14.30 -7.68
CA GLY A 179 1.23 -13.96 -6.85
C GLY A 179 1.25 -12.55 -6.28
N TYR A 180 0.11 -12.14 -5.71
CA TYR A 180 0.04 -10.92 -4.92
C TYR A 180 0.29 -11.23 -3.45
N TYR A 181 1.28 -10.57 -2.87
CA TYR A 181 1.71 -10.76 -1.49
C TYR A 181 1.51 -9.48 -0.69
N PHE A 182 0.88 -9.62 0.47
CA PHE A 182 0.68 -8.53 1.42
C PHE A 182 1.88 -8.49 2.36
N VAL A 183 2.73 -7.50 2.17
CA VAL A 183 3.93 -7.28 2.96
C VAL A 183 3.60 -6.29 4.09
N SER A 184 4.11 -6.56 5.29
CA SER A 184 4.04 -5.63 6.41
C SER A 184 5.39 -5.50 7.10
N VAL A 185 5.81 -4.26 7.32
CA VAL A 185 6.98 -3.89 8.12
C VAL A 185 6.49 -3.32 9.44
N THR A 186 6.99 -3.82 10.58
CA THR A 186 6.72 -3.32 11.93
C THR A 186 8.02 -3.00 12.67
N GLY A 187 7.92 -2.45 13.89
CA GLY A 187 9.06 -2.01 14.69
C GLY A 187 9.17 -0.49 14.75
N ASP A 188 10.39 0.03 14.63
CA ASP A 188 10.70 1.47 14.72
C ASP A 188 10.32 2.25 13.44
N LEU A 189 9.04 2.28 13.11
CA LEU A 189 8.54 2.90 11.86
C LEU A 189 8.77 4.41 11.76
N ASN A 190 8.96 5.08 12.91
CA ASN A 190 9.29 6.51 12.94
C ASN A 190 10.71 6.78 12.44
N ASP A 191 11.58 5.78 12.40
CA ASP A 191 12.97 5.97 11.99
C ASP A 191 13.15 5.72 10.48
N ILE A 192 12.07 5.36 9.77
CA ILE A 192 12.07 5.24 8.30
C ILE A 192 11.94 6.64 7.68
N GLU A 193 13.05 7.11 7.11
CA GLU A 193 13.18 8.42 6.45
C GLU A 193 13.14 8.32 4.92
N SER A 194 13.45 7.16 4.35
CA SER A 194 13.39 6.94 2.91
C SER A 194 12.71 5.62 2.58
N LEU A 195 11.86 5.64 1.57
CA LEU A 195 11.20 4.46 1.04
C LEU A 195 11.29 4.48 -0.49
N GLY A 196 12.02 3.52 -1.01
CA GLY A 196 12.28 3.37 -2.43
C GLY A 196 11.81 2.03 -2.93
N PHE A 197 11.16 2.04 -4.08
CA PHE A 197 10.88 0.86 -4.86
C PHE A 197 11.43 1.14 -6.27
N TYR A 198 12.45 0.40 -6.71
CA TYR A 198 13.16 0.68 -7.95
C TYR A 198 13.24 -0.57 -8.85
N TYR A 199 12.97 -0.37 -10.15
CA TYR A 199 13.26 -1.21 -11.33
C TYR A 199 13.08 -2.73 -11.22
N SER A 200 12.38 -3.34 -12.19
CA SER A 200 12.42 -4.78 -12.59
C SER A 200 12.19 -5.88 -11.52
N TYR A 201 12.25 -5.57 -10.23
CA TYR A 201 12.26 -6.50 -9.10
C TYR A 201 11.01 -6.27 -8.27
N GLY A 202 9.84 -6.50 -8.87
CA GLY A 202 8.54 -6.42 -8.20
C GLY A 202 7.66 -5.30 -8.71
N ASN A 203 6.41 -5.29 -8.28
CA ASN A 203 5.36 -4.38 -8.75
C ASN A 203 4.63 -3.89 -7.51
N LEU A 204 4.38 -2.59 -7.37
CA LEU A 204 3.68 -2.06 -6.20
C LEU A 204 2.19 -1.93 -6.54
N ALA A 205 1.36 -2.85 -6.08
CA ALA A 205 -0.08 -2.84 -6.36
C ALA A 205 -0.86 -1.95 -5.40
N ASP A 206 -0.40 -1.85 -4.15
CA ASP A 206 -1.00 -1.02 -3.10
C ASP A 206 0.06 -0.62 -2.07
N ILE A 207 -0.18 0.47 -1.34
CA ILE A 207 0.71 0.95 -0.27
C ILE A 207 -0.04 1.79 0.76
N THR A 208 0.38 1.70 2.02
CA THR A 208 -0.12 2.54 3.09
C THR A 208 1.02 3.07 3.96
N LEU A 209 1.04 4.38 4.15
CA LEU A 209 2.13 5.14 4.79
C LEU A 209 1.71 5.81 6.11
N ASP A 210 0.52 5.50 6.62
CA ASP A 210 -0.09 6.18 7.78
C ASP A 210 0.76 6.17 9.06
N HIS A 211 1.65 5.18 9.23
CA HIS A 211 2.49 5.02 10.41
C HIS A 211 3.98 5.26 10.14
N VAL A 212 4.31 6.01 9.08
CA VAL A 212 5.69 6.36 8.71
C VAL A 212 5.88 7.88 8.73
N PRO A 213 5.65 8.55 9.88
CA PRO A 213 5.46 10.00 9.92
C PRO A 213 6.70 10.80 9.51
N ASN A 214 7.90 10.24 9.66
CA ASN A 214 9.17 10.90 9.36
C ASN A 214 9.70 10.62 7.95
N LEU A 215 8.85 10.09 7.07
CA LEU A 215 9.24 9.84 5.68
C LEU A 215 9.65 11.14 4.98
N LEU A 216 10.94 11.28 4.66
CA LEU A 216 11.53 12.41 3.94
C LEU A 216 11.54 12.18 2.43
N ASN A 217 11.81 10.94 2.00
CA ASN A 217 12.00 10.60 0.60
C ASN A 217 11.12 9.42 0.19
N PHE A 218 10.33 9.60 -0.87
CA PHE A 218 9.59 8.50 -1.49
C PHE A 218 9.96 8.37 -2.96
N GLY A 219 10.37 7.16 -3.36
CA GLY A 219 10.69 6.80 -4.73
C GLY A 219 9.90 5.58 -5.19
N ASN A 220 9.26 5.68 -6.36
CA ASN A 220 8.60 4.54 -7.02
C ASN A 220 8.87 4.58 -8.51
N ALA A 221 9.46 3.53 -9.07
CA ALA A 221 9.71 3.43 -10.50
C ALA A 221 9.31 2.06 -11.09
N PHE A 222 8.00 1.86 -11.37
CA PHE A 222 7.47 0.59 -11.90
C PHE A 222 6.42 0.72 -12.99
N ALA A 223 6.33 -0.37 -13.76
CA ALA A 223 5.26 -0.65 -14.69
C ALA A 223 3.91 -0.96 -14.02
N ILE A 224 3.85 -1.31 -12.73
CA ILE A 224 2.61 -1.43 -11.96
C ILE A 224 2.78 -0.65 -10.65
N SER A 225 1.87 0.29 -10.44
CA SER A 225 1.86 1.18 -9.28
C SER A 225 0.46 1.23 -8.64
N PRO A 226 0.33 1.69 -7.38
CA PRO A 226 -0.97 1.86 -6.74
C PRO A 226 -1.79 2.91 -7.45
N THR A 227 -3.10 2.68 -7.56
CA THR A 227 -4.03 3.66 -8.13
C THR A 227 -4.09 4.95 -7.30
N TYR A 228 -3.96 4.81 -5.98
CA TYR A 228 -4.00 5.88 -4.99
C TYR A 228 -2.75 5.79 -4.10
N ILE A 229 -2.09 6.92 -3.86
CA ILE A 229 -1.01 7.03 -2.87
C ILE A 229 -1.34 8.20 -1.94
N ASP A 230 -1.37 7.93 -0.65
CA ASP A 230 -1.72 8.91 0.39
C ASP A 230 -0.51 9.25 1.24
N PHE A 231 0.00 10.47 1.08
CA PHE A 231 1.06 11.03 1.92
C PHE A 231 0.52 11.95 3.02
N SER A 232 -0.78 11.99 3.28
CA SER A 232 -1.37 12.99 4.19
C SER A 232 -0.82 12.99 5.62
N ASN A 233 -0.18 11.89 6.07
CA ASN A 233 0.46 11.77 7.37
C ASN A 233 1.99 11.94 7.33
N ASN A 234 2.58 12.27 6.18
CA ASN A 234 4.03 12.37 5.97
C ASN A 234 4.44 13.84 5.81
N SER A 235 4.20 14.66 6.83
CA SER A 235 4.43 16.12 6.76
C SER A 235 5.88 16.51 6.49
N LEU A 236 6.83 15.62 6.79
CA LEU A 236 8.26 15.82 6.55
C LEU A 236 8.70 15.43 5.14
N LEU A 237 7.79 15.02 4.26
CA LEU A 237 8.12 14.60 2.90
C LEU A 237 8.75 15.75 2.11
N GLN A 238 10.01 15.57 1.70
CA GLN A 238 10.82 16.51 0.92
C GLN A 238 10.97 16.10 -0.54
N THR A 239 11.11 14.80 -0.78
CA THR A 239 11.31 14.24 -2.12
C THR A 239 10.18 13.29 -2.47
N LEU A 240 9.54 13.54 -3.62
CA LEU A 240 8.55 12.65 -4.21
C LEU A 240 8.95 12.33 -5.65
N GLU A 241 9.41 11.10 -5.88
CA GLU A 241 9.74 10.58 -7.20
C GLU A 241 8.78 9.45 -7.58
N LEU A 242 7.95 9.68 -8.60
CA LEU A 242 6.97 8.72 -9.10
C LEU A 242 7.16 8.53 -10.60
N SER A 243 7.53 7.32 -11.00
CA SER A 243 7.48 6.83 -12.38
C SER A 243 6.55 5.63 -12.42
N ALA A 244 5.28 5.86 -12.75
CA ALA A 244 4.20 4.94 -12.42
C ALA A 244 3.08 4.95 -13.49
N SER A 245 2.61 3.77 -13.90
CA SER A 245 1.64 3.62 -14.99
C SER A 245 0.17 3.71 -14.55
N LYS A 246 -0.14 3.25 -13.34
CA LYS A 246 -1.51 3.07 -12.84
C LYS A 246 -1.91 4.08 -11.78
N THR A 247 -0.98 4.88 -11.28
CA THR A 247 -1.30 5.92 -10.31
C THR A 247 -2.20 6.96 -10.94
N ARG A 248 -3.31 7.26 -10.27
CA ARG A 248 -4.33 8.21 -10.73
C ARG A 248 -4.52 9.35 -9.74
N TYR A 249 -4.17 9.12 -8.49
CA TYR A 249 -4.37 10.05 -7.40
C TYR A 249 -3.18 10.00 -6.45
N VAL A 250 -2.68 11.18 -6.12
CA VAL A 250 -1.72 11.41 -5.04
C VAL A 250 -2.32 12.45 -4.11
N THR A 251 -2.29 12.17 -2.81
CA THR A 251 -2.59 13.15 -1.77
C THR A 251 -1.28 13.54 -1.12
N VAL A 252 -0.98 14.84 -1.06
CA VAL A 252 0.20 15.37 -0.34
C VAL A 252 -0.25 16.03 0.97
N PRO A 253 0.60 16.07 2.00
CA PRO A 253 0.28 16.72 3.27
C PRO A 253 -0.11 18.20 3.07
N VAL A 254 -1.00 18.69 3.94
CA VAL A 254 -1.34 20.13 3.99
C VAL A 254 -0.09 20.94 4.32
N ASP A 255 0.61 20.52 5.36
CA ASP A 255 1.88 21.06 5.81
C ASP A 255 2.96 20.10 5.29
N ASN A 256 3.52 20.39 4.12
CA ASN A 256 4.54 19.55 3.47
C ASN A 256 5.87 20.31 3.34
N ASP A 257 6.97 19.55 3.30
CA ASP A 257 8.32 20.08 3.09
C ASP A 257 8.86 19.79 1.68
N LEU A 258 7.96 19.61 0.69
CA LEU A 258 8.37 19.18 -0.64
C LEU A 258 9.31 20.20 -1.29
N LEU A 259 10.47 19.73 -1.73
CA LEU A 259 11.49 20.48 -2.46
C LEU A 259 11.80 19.85 -3.81
N ASN A 260 11.57 18.54 -3.97
CA ASN A 260 11.82 17.83 -5.22
C ASN A 260 10.62 16.94 -5.56
N VAL A 261 9.82 17.39 -6.54
CA VAL A 261 8.64 16.65 -7.02
C VAL A 261 8.88 16.22 -8.46
N ARG A 262 9.01 14.92 -8.69
CA ARG A 262 9.23 14.31 -10.00
C ARG A 262 8.16 13.28 -10.26
N MET A 263 7.23 13.57 -11.16
CA MET A 263 6.10 12.72 -11.50
C MET A 263 6.10 12.46 -13.00
N PHE A 264 6.52 11.25 -13.38
CA PHE A 264 6.53 10.72 -14.73
C PHE A 264 5.45 9.62 -14.86
N LEU A 265 4.22 10.04 -15.13
CA LEU A 265 3.06 9.14 -15.11
C LEU A 265 2.44 8.99 -16.49
N ASP A 266 1.91 7.79 -16.74
CA ASP A 266 1.12 7.52 -17.94
C ASP A 266 -0.17 8.35 -17.97
N SER A 267 -0.76 8.45 -19.15
CA SER A 267 -2.05 9.11 -19.34
C SER A 267 -3.14 8.53 -18.42
N GLY A 268 -3.95 9.42 -17.84
CA GLY A 268 -5.05 9.07 -16.93
C GLY A 268 -4.89 9.61 -15.51
N PHE A 269 -3.76 10.23 -15.16
CA PHE A 269 -3.64 10.91 -13.88
C PHE A 269 -4.73 11.99 -13.71
N SER A 270 -5.28 12.12 -12.51
CA SER A 270 -6.41 13.02 -12.26
C SER A 270 -5.97 14.48 -12.31
N ALA A 271 -6.65 15.28 -13.13
CA ALA A 271 -6.46 16.73 -13.16
C ALA A 271 -6.65 17.35 -11.76
N ALA A 272 -7.65 16.90 -10.99
CA ALA A 272 -7.88 17.41 -9.64
C ALA A 272 -6.71 17.09 -8.70
N SER A 273 -6.15 15.89 -8.79
CA SER A 273 -4.98 15.50 -7.99
C SER A 273 -3.73 16.29 -8.39
N LEU A 274 -3.48 16.48 -9.69
CA LEU A 274 -2.35 17.28 -10.16
C LEU A 274 -2.43 18.74 -9.68
N ASN A 275 -3.59 19.37 -9.84
CA ASN A 275 -3.82 20.73 -9.35
C ASN A 275 -3.63 20.81 -7.83
N ASN A 276 -4.04 19.79 -7.09
CA ASN A 276 -3.84 19.76 -5.63
C ASN A 276 -2.36 19.68 -5.25
N VAL A 277 -1.56 18.83 -5.92
CA VAL A 277 -0.12 18.75 -5.69
C VAL A 277 0.55 20.10 -5.94
N ILE A 278 0.27 20.74 -7.08
CA ILE A 278 0.81 22.06 -7.44
C ILE A 278 0.48 23.09 -6.35
N HIS A 279 -0.81 23.19 -6.00
CA HIS A 279 -1.29 24.14 -5.01
C HIS A 279 -0.62 23.94 -3.64
N ARG A 280 -0.44 22.68 -3.21
CA ARG A 280 0.15 22.35 -1.91
C ARG A 280 1.62 22.72 -1.83
N VAL A 281 2.39 22.48 -2.88
CA VAL A 281 3.80 22.90 -2.95
C VAL A 281 3.90 24.42 -3.01
N TYR A 282 3.06 25.08 -3.82
CA TYR A 282 3.00 26.54 -3.90
C TYR A 282 2.73 27.19 -2.54
N MET A 283 1.69 26.74 -1.82
CA MET A 283 1.33 27.29 -0.52
C MET A 283 2.43 27.09 0.53
N ALA A 284 3.05 25.89 0.57
CA ALA A 284 4.15 25.63 1.50
C ALA A 284 5.38 26.51 1.18
N SER A 285 5.70 26.67 -0.10
CA SER A 285 6.82 27.49 -0.55
C SER A 285 6.63 28.98 -0.21
N LEU A 286 5.41 29.50 -0.34
CA LEU A 286 5.10 30.88 0.07
C LEU A 286 5.16 31.06 1.59
N ALA A 287 4.59 30.13 2.35
CA ALA A 287 4.52 30.23 3.80
C ALA A 287 5.92 30.31 4.43
N GLU A 288 6.90 29.61 3.84
CA GLU A 288 8.25 29.51 4.35
C GLU A 288 9.31 30.25 3.51
N ASN A 289 8.87 31.00 2.49
CA ASN A 289 9.76 31.68 1.54
C ASN A 289 10.82 30.74 0.94
N ARG A 290 10.42 29.51 0.60
CA ARG A 290 11.31 28.49 0.04
C ARG A 290 11.62 28.77 -1.42
N THR A 291 12.90 28.74 -1.76
CA THR A 291 13.40 28.98 -3.12
C THR A 291 14.22 27.81 -3.64
N GLY A 292 14.30 27.66 -4.97
CA GLY A 292 15.21 26.70 -5.60
C GLY A 292 14.75 25.23 -5.55
N GLY A 293 13.46 24.98 -5.37
CA GLY A 293 12.89 23.64 -5.49
C GLY A 293 12.75 23.20 -6.95
N GLN A 294 12.35 21.94 -7.14
CA GLN A 294 12.17 21.32 -8.45
C GLN A 294 10.78 20.69 -8.57
N MET A 295 10.16 20.87 -9.73
CA MET A 295 8.86 20.30 -10.06
C MET A 295 8.81 19.84 -11.51
N TYR A 296 8.90 18.52 -11.72
CA TYR A 296 8.81 17.86 -13.02
C TYR A 296 7.51 17.06 -13.08
N LEU A 297 6.56 17.50 -13.91
CA LEU A 297 5.19 16.98 -13.96
C LEU A 297 4.80 16.51 -15.37
N SER A 298 5.69 15.81 -16.06
CA SER A 298 5.56 15.43 -17.47
C SER A 298 5.37 13.93 -17.69
N GLN A 299 4.72 13.52 -18.80
CA GLN A 299 4.50 12.09 -19.11
C GLN A 299 5.79 11.29 -19.36
N GLN A 300 6.87 11.98 -19.69
CA GLN A 300 8.20 11.42 -19.89
C GLN A 300 9.21 12.32 -19.18
N PRO A 301 10.40 11.83 -18.83
CA PRO A 301 11.48 12.68 -18.34
C PRO A 301 11.72 13.86 -19.28
N PHE A 302 11.58 15.09 -18.76
CA PHE A 302 11.71 16.34 -19.52
C PHE A 302 10.74 16.49 -20.71
N GLY A 303 9.59 15.82 -20.66
CA GLY A 303 8.56 15.94 -21.69
C GLY A 303 7.89 17.31 -21.69
N SER A 304 7.37 17.73 -22.84
CA SER A 304 6.66 19.02 -23.00
C SER A 304 5.17 18.98 -22.63
N VAL A 305 4.66 17.80 -22.23
CA VAL A 305 3.24 17.56 -21.96
C VAL A 305 3.07 17.17 -20.49
N PHE A 306 2.19 17.88 -19.79
CA PHE A 306 1.84 17.57 -18.40
C PHE A 306 1.22 16.17 -18.28
N ILE A 307 1.43 15.52 -17.13
CA ILE A 307 0.81 14.21 -16.80
C ILE A 307 -0.73 14.24 -16.79
N ALA A 308 -1.33 15.41 -16.58
CA ALA A 308 -2.77 15.65 -16.66
C ALA A 308 -3.07 17.12 -17.03
N PRO A 309 -4.31 17.45 -17.45
CA PRO A 309 -4.73 18.85 -17.61
C PRO A 309 -4.60 19.64 -16.30
N ILE A 310 -4.03 20.85 -16.38
CA ILE A 310 -3.92 21.79 -15.26
C ILE A 310 -4.89 22.96 -15.42
N SER A 311 -5.37 23.49 -14.29
CA SER A 311 -6.25 24.66 -14.24
C SER A 311 -5.47 25.96 -14.48
N ASN A 312 -6.17 27.06 -14.78
CA ASN A 312 -5.55 28.39 -14.89
C ASN A 312 -4.90 28.83 -13.57
N THR A 313 -5.55 28.55 -12.44
CA THR A 313 -4.98 28.82 -11.11
C THR A 313 -3.65 28.09 -10.92
N ALA A 314 -3.59 26.79 -11.21
CA ALA A 314 -2.35 26.03 -11.09
C ALA A 314 -1.24 26.54 -12.03
N LYS A 315 -1.60 27.01 -13.24
CA LYS A 315 -0.63 27.68 -14.12
C LYS A 315 -0.04 28.93 -13.50
N ASP A 316 -0.87 29.78 -12.88
CA ASP A 316 -0.42 31.00 -12.23
C ASP A 316 0.47 30.68 -11.02
N GLU A 317 0.12 29.66 -10.23
CA GLU A 317 0.94 29.16 -9.12
C GLU A 317 2.32 28.66 -9.59
N LEU A 318 2.36 27.89 -10.68
CA LEU A 318 3.62 27.43 -11.29
C LEU A 318 4.48 28.60 -11.80
N ARG A 319 3.87 29.67 -12.34
CA ARG A 319 4.60 30.89 -12.73
C ARG A 319 5.22 31.58 -11.52
N VAL A 320 4.51 31.67 -10.39
CA VAL A 320 5.07 32.27 -9.17
C VAL A 320 6.22 31.42 -8.63
N LEU A 321 6.07 30.10 -8.57
CA LEU A 321 7.15 29.18 -8.17
C LEU A 321 8.40 29.42 -9.03
N ARG A 322 8.25 29.43 -10.36
CA ARG A 322 9.36 29.62 -11.31
C ARG A 322 9.97 31.01 -11.23
N ASP A 323 9.16 32.05 -11.40
CA ASP A 323 9.62 33.40 -11.68
C ASP A 323 9.94 34.19 -10.40
N SER A 324 9.26 33.88 -9.28
CA SER A 324 9.43 34.61 -8.01
C SER A 324 10.22 33.82 -6.98
N LEU A 325 10.09 32.49 -6.97
CA LEU A 325 10.76 31.62 -6.00
C LEU A 325 11.93 30.83 -6.60
N ALA A 326 12.28 31.10 -7.86
CA ALA A 326 13.38 30.45 -8.57
C ALA A 326 13.31 28.91 -8.59
N TRP A 327 12.09 28.35 -8.62
CA TRP A 327 11.91 26.91 -8.79
C TRP A 327 12.16 26.51 -10.24
N GLU A 328 12.73 25.31 -10.41
CA GLU A 328 12.81 24.66 -11.71
C GLU A 328 11.48 23.94 -11.98
N VAL A 329 10.74 24.35 -13.01
CA VAL A 329 9.41 23.80 -13.33
C VAL A 329 9.39 23.25 -14.75
N TRP A 330 8.96 21.99 -14.90
CA TRP A 330 8.81 21.31 -16.19
C TRP A 330 7.46 20.55 -16.28
N PRO A 331 6.76 20.59 -17.43
CA PRO A 331 7.02 21.42 -18.61
C PRO A 331 6.99 22.93 -18.29
N ASP A 332 7.79 23.75 -18.98
CA ASP A 332 7.93 25.19 -18.74
C ASP A 332 7.03 26.08 -19.64
N GLN A 333 6.39 25.47 -20.65
CA GLN A 333 5.53 26.14 -21.63
C GLN A 333 4.04 26.07 -21.22
N PHE A 334 3.51 27.07 -20.50
CA PHE A 334 2.11 27.07 -20.04
C PHE A 334 1.43 28.43 -19.88
#